data_AF-A0A7W0Z3Z2-F1
#
_entry.id   AF-A0A7W0Z3Z2-F1
#
_cell.length_a   1.000
_cell.length_b   1.000
_cell.length_c   1.000
_cell.angle_alpha   90.00
_cell.angle_beta   90.00
_cell.angle_gamma   90.00
#
_symmetry.space_group_name_H-M   'P 1'
#
loop_
_entity.id
_entity.type
_entity.pdbx_description
1 polymer ?
#
loop_
_entity_poly.entity_id
_entity_poly.type
_entity_poly.pdbx_seq_one_letter_code
_entity_poly.pdbx_strand_id
1 'polypeptide(L)'
;MPSPADPVAFELLGVAVRWYAIVILGGIVAAILLIQALARSRGLDPEFPLDAAPWVVLAGVVGARLTYVLLRADYFVTQPLEALNLRLGGLSIHGALIVGTAVVWWWCRRRGQSLLIWADLMVAGVALGQAIGRWGNWANQEAFGRPTDHPWGLQIDPANRPPEFAAESSFHPTFLYESLFNLVNAGILAWVAVNIPRRRWLRPGDGLALY
;
A
#
# COMPACT_ATOMS: atom_id res chain seq x y z
N MET A 1 23.15 -4.69 4.86
CA MET A 1 22.29 -5.47 3.94
C MET A 1 22.30 -4.81 2.56
N PRO A 2 22.57 -5.56 1.48
CA PRO A 2 22.55 -5.00 0.12
C PRO A 2 21.11 -4.82 -0.39
N SER A 3 20.93 -3.88 -1.33
CA SER A 3 19.72 -3.71 -2.16
C SER A 3 20.01 -4.15 -3.61
N PRO A 4 18.98 -4.38 -4.43
CA PRO A 4 19.16 -4.61 -5.86
C PRO A 4 19.86 -3.42 -6.51
N ALA A 5 20.83 -3.69 -7.39
CA ALA A 5 21.56 -2.66 -8.13
C ALA A 5 20.71 -2.05 -9.27
N ASP A 6 19.78 -2.83 -9.83
CA ASP A 6 18.85 -2.38 -10.88
C ASP A 6 17.40 -2.39 -10.35
N PRO A 7 16.66 -1.28 -10.48
CA PRO A 7 15.22 -1.26 -10.16
C PRO A 7 14.37 -2.13 -11.11
N VAL A 8 14.89 -2.50 -12.29
CA VAL A 8 14.27 -3.44 -13.23
C VAL A 8 14.54 -4.87 -12.77
N ALA A 9 13.47 -5.63 -12.55
CA ALA A 9 13.53 -7.03 -12.17
C ALA A 9 13.81 -7.93 -13.39
N PHE A 10 13.09 -7.68 -14.49
CA PHE A 10 13.27 -8.34 -15.78
C PHE A 10 12.55 -7.57 -16.89
N GLU A 11 12.89 -7.85 -18.14
CA GLU A 11 12.15 -7.35 -19.29
C GLU A 11 11.22 -8.43 -19.84
N LEU A 12 9.98 -8.06 -20.15
CA LEU A 12 9.01 -8.94 -20.79
C LEU A 12 8.53 -8.29 -22.07
N LEU A 13 8.84 -8.90 -23.23
CA LEU A 13 8.45 -8.41 -24.55
C LEU A 13 8.84 -6.93 -24.81
N GLY A 14 10.03 -6.52 -24.33
CA GLY A 14 10.52 -5.15 -24.46
C GLY A 14 9.91 -4.15 -23.46
N VAL A 15 9.15 -4.63 -22.47
CA VAL A 15 8.63 -3.81 -21.36
C VAL A 15 9.38 -4.15 -20.07
N ALA A 16 10.02 -3.15 -19.48
CA ALA A 16 10.73 -3.30 -18.21
C ALA A 16 9.74 -3.50 -17.04
N VAL A 17 9.82 -4.64 -16.36
CA VAL A 17 9.08 -4.94 -15.14
C VAL A 17 9.94 -4.58 -13.95
N ARG A 18 9.49 -3.62 -13.14
CA ARG A 18 10.25 -3.09 -12.00
C ARG A 18 9.91 -3.82 -10.71
N TRP A 19 10.88 -3.97 -9.81
CA TRP A 19 10.71 -4.67 -8.53
C TRP A 19 9.54 -4.12 -7.69
N TYR A 20 9.40 -2.79 -7.63
CA TYR A 20 8.31 -2.17 -6.85
C TYR A 20 6.92 -2.60 -7.36
N ALA A 21 6.75 -2.84 -8.67
CA ALA A 21 5.47 -3.28 -9.23
C ALA A 21 5.12 -4.71 -8.79
N ILE A 22 6.12 -5.60 -8.75
CA ILE A 22 5.99 -6.97 -8.25
C ILE A 22 5.62 -6.95 -6.76
N VAL A 23 6.33 -6.14 -5.97
CA VAL A 23 6.08 -6.00 -4.53
C VAL A 23 4.68 -5.45 -4.26
N ILE A 24 4.25 -4.39 -4.95
CA ILE A 24 2.91 -3.83 -4.80
C ILE A 24 1.83 -4.85 -5.16
N LEU A 25 1.98 -5.55 -6.30
CA LEU A 25 1.02 -6.56 -6.72
C LEU A 25 0.96 -7.72 -5.71
N GLY A 26 2.11 -8.18 -5.21
CA GLY A 26 2.19 -9.17 -4.15
C GLY A 26 1.50 -8.70 -2.86
N GLY A 27 1.68 -7.44 -2.49
CA GLY A 27 1.00 -6.82 -1.36
C GLY A 27 -0.52 -6.77 -1.51
N ILE A 28 -1.02 -6.41 -2.70
CA ILE A 28 -2.45 -6.42 -3.03
C ILE A 28 -3.02 -7.85 -2.93
N VAL A 29 -2.35 -8.83 -3.52
CA VAL A 29 -2.78 -10.23 -3.47
C VAL A 29 -2.81 -10.74 -2.03
N ALA A 30 -1.75 -10.48 -1.25
CA ALA A 30 -1.68 -10.87 0.15
C ALA A 30 -2.78 -10.22 1.00
N ALA A 31 -3.05 -8.93 0.78
CA ALA A 31 -4.14 -8.21 1.45
C ALA A 31 -5.50 -8.85 1.13
N ILE A 32 -5.79 -9.14 -0.14
CA ILE A 32 -7.02 -9.80 -0.56
C ILE A 32 -7.14 -11.16 0.11
N LEU A 33 -6.09 -12.00 0.06
CA LEU A 33 -6.11 -13.34 0.66
C LEU A 33 -6.34 -13.29 2.18
N LEU A 34 -5.72 -12.33 2.89
CA LEU A 34 -5.97 -12.12 4.31
C LEU A 34 -7.43 -11.71 4.55
N ILE A 35 -7.96 -10.74 3.82
CA ILE A 35 -9.35 -10.29 3.96
C ILE A 35 -10.32 -11.44 3.70
N GLN A 36 -10.08 -12.28 2.68
CA GLN A 36 -10.87 -13.49 2.43
C GLN A 36 -10.85 -14.46 3.62
N ALA A 37 -9.66 -14.75 4.15
CA ALA A 37 -9.52 -15.65 5.30
C ALA A 37 -10.28 -15.11 6.53
N LEU A 38 -10.18 -13.80 6.79
CA LEU A 38 -10.92 -13.13 7.86
C LEU A 38 -12.43 -13.16 7.61
N ALA A 39 -12.88 -12.92 6.37
CA ALA A 39 -14.29 -13.00 5.98
C ALA A 39 -14.87 -14.39 6.26
N ARG A 40 -14.17 -15.47 5.84
CA ARG A 40 -14.57 -16.86 6.13
C ARG A 40 -14.72 -17.11 7.63
N SER A 41 -13.77 -16.62 8.43
CA SER A 41 -13.81 -16.78 9.90
C SER A 41 -14.99 -16.08 10.57
N ARG A 42 -15.60 -15.09 9.90
CA ARG A 42 -16.75 -14.32 10.36
C ARG A 42 -18.07 -14.74 9.72
N GLY A 43 -18.09 -15.78 8.88
CA GLY A 43 -19.27 -16.18 8.12
C GLY A 43 -19.72 -15.14 7.09
N LEU A 44 -18.79 -14.28 6.64
CA LEU A 44 -19.03 -13.33 5.56
C LEU A 44 -18.67 -13.98 4.21
N ASP A 45 -19.20 -13.44 3.13
CA ASP A 45 -18.89 -13.86 1.76
C ASP A 45 -17.41 -13.60 1.42
N PRO A 46 -16.57 -14.63 1.24
CA PRO A 46 -15.17 -14.44 0.92
C PRO A 46 -14.92 -13.98 -0.52
N GLU A 47 -15.90 -14.04 -1.42
CA GLU A 47 -15.72 -13.55 -2.79
C GLU A 47 -15.87 -12.03 -2.89
N PHE A 48 -16.55 -11.41 -1.92
CA PHE A 48 -16.71 -9.95 -1.84
C PHE A 48 -15.43 -9.14 -2.08
N PRO A 49 -14.29 -9.39 -1.38
CA PRO A 49 -13.05 -8.64 -1.62
C PRO A 49 -12.45 -8.89 -3.00
N LEU A 50 -12.59 -10.09 -3.55
CA LEU A 50 -12.09 -10.41 -4.90
C LEU A 50 -12.90 -9.68 -5.96
N ASP A 51 -14.23 -9.66 -5.82
CA ASP A 51 -15.15 -8.93 -6.69
C ASP A 51 -14.92 -7.41 -6.64
N ALA A 52 -14.66 -6.87 -5.44
CA ALA A 52 -14.48 -5.43 -5.24
C ALA A 52 -13.09 -4.94 -5.67
N ALA A 53 -12.04 -5.76 -5.53
CA ALA A 53 -10.65 -5.34 -5.70
C ALA A 53 -10.35 -4.65 -7.04
N PRO A 54 -10.76 -5.16 -8.22
CA PRO A 54 -10.49 -4.48 -9.50
C PRO A 54 -11.06 -3.07 -9.55
N TRP A 55 -12.28 -2.88 -9.03
CA TRP A 55 -12.95 -1.59 -8.98
C TRP A 55 -12.25 -0.62 -8.01
N VAL A 56 -11.88 -1.12 -6.82
CA VAL A 56 -11.20 -0.31 -5.81
C VAL A 56 -9.81 0.10 -6.30
N VAL A 57 -9.05 -0.80 -6.92
CA VAL A 57 -7.72 -0.50 -7.48
C VAL A 57 -7.83 0.51 -8.62
N LEU A 58 -8.73 0.30 -9.58
CA LEU A 58 -8.90 1.21 -10.70
C LEU A 58 -9.34 2.61 -10.22
N ALA A 59 -10.32 2.67 -9.33
CA ALA A 59 -10.82 3.91 -8.78
C ALA A 59 -9.76 4.62 -7.91
N GLY A 60 -8.93 3.86 -7.19
CA GLY A 60 -7.80 4.39 -6.45
C GLY A 60 -6.75 5.04 -7.37
N VAL A 61 -6.41 4.41 -8.49
CA VAL A 61 -5.49 4.99 -9.48
C VAL A 61 -6.08 6.27 -10.09
N VAL A 62 -7.36 6.25 -10.46
CA VAL A 62 -8.06 7.43 -11.01
C VAL A 62 -8.10 8.55 -9.98
N GLY A 63 -8.48 8.26 -8.74
CA GLY A 63 -8.51 9.24 -7.66
C GLY A 63 -7.14 9.83 -7.38
N ALA A 64 -6.11 8.99 -7.33
CA ALA A 64 -4.74 9.43 -7.10
C ALA A 64 -4.26 10.41 -8.19
N ARG A 65 -4.59 10.11 -9.45
CA ARG A 65 -4.25 10.98 -10.57
C ARG A 65 -5.04 12.28 -10.52
N LEU A 66 -6.36 12.20 -10.29
CA LEU A 66 -7.24 13.36 -10.22
C LEU A 66 -6.75 14.35 -9.16
N THR A 67 -6.48 13.89 -7.95
CA THR A 67 -6.00 14.76 -6.88
C THR A 67 -4.62 15.34 -7.17
N TYR A 68 -3.71 14.58 -7.81
CA TYR A 68 -2.41 15.12 -8.24
C TYR A 68 -2.56 16.25 -9.26
N VAL A 69 -3.43 16.07 -10.26
CA VAL A 69 -3.73 17.08 -11.29
C VAL A 69 -4.32 18.34 -10.65
N LEU A 70 -5.24 18.20 -9.70
CA LEU A 70 -5.83 19.33 -8.99
C LEU A 70 -4.80 20.10 -8.15
N LEU A 71 -3.84 19.41 -7.52
CA LEU A 71 -2.78 20.04 -6.73
C LEU A 71 -1.70 20.73 -7.57
N ARG A 72 -1.64 20.41 -8.87
CA ARG A 72 -0.70 20.97 -9.87
C ARG A 72 -1.48 21.63 -11.02
N ALA A 73 -2.60 22.27 -10.70
CA ALA A 73 -3.52 22.80 -11.71
C ALA A 73 -2.86 23.82 -12.63
N ASP A 74 -1.95 24.63 -12.11
CA ASP A 74 -1.13 25.59 -12.86
C ASP A 74 -0.37 24.92 -14.02
N TYR A 75 0.24 23.76 -13.79
CA TYR A 75 0.92 22.98 -14.81
C TYR A 75 -0.08 22.41 -15.83
N PHE A 76 -1.13 21.71 -15.36
CA PHE A 76 -2.03 20.97 -16.23
C PHE A 76 -3.00 21.84 -17.03
N VAL A 77 -3.24 23.09 -16.65
CA VAL A 77 -3.97 24.05 -17.50
C VAL A 77 -3.18 24.32 -18.80
N THR A 78 -1.85 24.35 -18.73
CA THR A 78 -1.00 24.56 -19.92
C THR A 78 -0.78 23.28 -20.72
N GLN A 79 -0.86 22.11 -20.08
CA GLN A 79 -0.58 20.80 -20.69
C GLN A 79 -1.67 19.77 -20.33
N PRO A 80 -2.92 19.97 -20.78
CA PRO A 80 -4.07 19.19 -20.30
C PRO A 80 -4.01 17.71 -20.68
N LEU A 81 -3.40 17.38 -21.83
CA LEU A 81 -3.28 15.98 -22.27
C LEU A 81 -2.35 15.16 -21.36
N GLU A 82 -1.40 15.80 -20.68
CA GLU A 82 -0.52 15.11 -19.74
C GLU A 82 -1.27 14.61 -18.51
N ALA A 83 -2.45 15.14 -18.20
CA ALA A 83 -3.27 14.66 -17.10
C ALA A 83 -3.62 13.17 -17.25
N LEU A 84 -3.68 12.65 -18.48
CA LEU A 84 -3.94 11.24 -18.78
C LEU A 84 -2.68 10.36 -18.76
N ASN A 85 -1.49 10.98 -18.78
CA ASN A 85 -0.22 10.24 -18.85
C ASN A 85 0.24 9.79 -17.45
N LEU A 86 -0.12 8.56 -17.10
CA LEU A 86 0.30 7.94 -15.83
C LEU A 86 1.77 7.52 -15.79
N ARG A 87 2.46 7.48 -16.94
CA ARG A 87 3.87 7.03 -17.03
C ARG A 87 4.86 8.07 -16.49
N LEU A 88 4.47 9.35 -16.49
CA LEU A 88 5.28 10.45 -15.97
C LEU A 88 5.32 10.49 -14.43
N GLY A 89 4.68 9.53 -13.75
CA GLY A 89 4.47 9.57 -12.32
C GLY A 89 3.39 10.58 -11.92
N GLY A 90 3.38 10.99 -10.65
CA GLY A 90 2.40 11.96 -10.13
C GLY A 90 1.07 11.31 -9.77
N LEU A 91 1.08 10.60 -8.65
CA LEU A 91 -0.10 9.98 -8.03
C LEU A 91 -0.16 10.42 -6.57
N SER A 92 -1.28 11.01 -6.16
CA SER A 92 -1.49 11.41 -4.76
C SER A 92 -2.17 10.29 -3.98
N ILE A 93 -1.55 9.83 -2.90
CA ILE A 93 -2.14 8.80 -2.03
C ILE A 93 -3.50 9.22 -1.44
N HIS A 94 -3.69 10.52 -1.18
CA HIS A 94 -4.94 11.06 -0.64
C HIS A 94 -6.12 10.80 -1.60
N GLY A 95 -5.90 10.99 -2.90
CA GLY A 95 -6.90 10.72 -3.91
C GLY A 95 -7.24 9.23 -4.02
N ALA A 96 -6.22 8.37 -3.91
CA ALA A 96 -6.44 6.92 -3.87
C ALA A 96 -7.33 6.50 -2.70
N LEU A 97 -7.05 7.01 -1.51
CA LEU A 97 -7.79 6.69 -0.29
C LEU A 97 -9.23 7.19 -0.39
N ILE A 98 -9.45 8.46 -0.74
CA ILE A 98 -10.80 9.04 -0.81
C ILE A 98 -11.67 8.28 -1.81
N VAL A 99 -11.19 8.11 -3.04
CA VAL A 99 -12.00 7.50 -4.11
C VAL A 99 -12.12 5.98 -3.91
N GLY A 100 -11.05 5.31 -3.48
CA GLY A 100 -11.08 3.88 -3.15
C GLY A 100 -12.08 3.57 -2.02
N THR A 101 -12.05 4.34 -0.93
CA THR A 101 -13.01 4.18 0.17
C THR A 101 -14.45 4.47 -0.27
N ALA A 102 -14.67 5.48 -1.13
CA ALA A 102 -15.99 5.77 -1.68
C ALA A 102 -16.55 4.58 -2.50
N VAL A 103 -15.70 3.90 -3.28
CA VAL A 103 -16.09 2.70 -4.03
C VAL A 103 -16.41 1.53 -3.09
N VAL A 104 -15.60 1.30 -2.06
CA VAL A 104 -15.90 0.27 -1.04
C VAL A 104 -17.24 0.53 -0.36
N TRP A 105 -17.49 1.79 0.05
CA TRP A 105 -18.76 2.18 0.65
C TRP A 105 -19.94 1.92 -0.27
N TRP A 106 -19.84 2.33 -1.54
CA TRP A 106 -20.87 2.09 -2.54
C TRP A 106 -21.12 0.60 -2.77
N TRP A 107 -20.05 -0.21 -2.85
CA TRP A 107 -20.12 -1.66 -3.01
C TRP A 107 -20.81 -2.34 -1.82
N CYS A 108 -20.47 -1.94 -0.60
CA CYS A 108 -21.14 -2.40 0.61
C CYS A 108 -22.64 -2.09 0.58
N ARG A 109 -23.02 -0.85 0.24
CA ARG A 109 -24.44 -0.46 0.15
C ARG A 109 -25.21 -1.28 -0.89
N ARG A 110 -24.62 -1.51 -2.07
CA ARG A 110 -25.25 -2.31 -3.13
C ARG A 110 -25.52 -3.75 -2.73
N ARG A 111 -24.69 -4.33 -1.85
CA ARG A 111 -24.85 -5.71 -1.35
C ARG A 111 -25.55 -5.80 0.00
N GLY A 112 -26.07 -4.70 0.54
CA GLY A 112 -26.71 -4.67 1.87
C GLY A 112 -25.75 -5.01 3.01
N GLN A 113 -24.45 -4.81 2.81
CA GLN A 113 -23.38 -5.14 3.76
C GLN A 113 -23.00 -3.91 4.60
N SER A 114 -22.53 -4.13 5.84
CA SER A 114 -22.04 -3.06 6.70
C SER A 114 -20.63 -2.63 6.32
N LEU A 115 -20.45 -1.34 6.02
CA LEU A 115 -19.12 -0.77 5.74
C LEU A 115 -18.17 -0.98 6.93
N LEU A 116 -18.64 -0.78 8.16
CA LEU A 116 -17.77 -0.88 9.35
C LEU A 116 -17.21 -2.29 9.54
N ILE A 117 -18.03 -3.32 9.29
CA ILE A 117 -17.58 -4.72 9.35
C ILE A 117 -16.50 -4.98 8.30
N TRP A 118 -16.71 -4.53 7.06
CA TRP A 118 -15.72 -4.69 6.00
C TRP A 118 -14.47 -3.85 6.24
N ALA A 119 -14.61 -2.65 6.78
CA ALA A 119 -13.49 -1.78 7.14
C ALA A 119 -12.57 -2.45 8.18
N ASP A 120 -13.13 -3.08 9.22
CA ASP A 120 -12.34 -3.80 10.23
C ASP A 120 -11.48 -4.93 9.61
N LEU A 121 -11.99 -5.57 8.55
CA LEU A 121 -11.25 -6.61 7.84
C LEU A 121 -10.22 -6.00 6.88
N MET A 122 -10.61 -4.94 6.19
CA MET A 122 -9.79 -4.28 5.18
C MET A 122 -8.58 -3.59 5.79
N VAL A 123 -8.68 -2.97 6.97
CA VAL A 123 -7.51 -2.33 7.61
C VAL A 123 -6.40 -3.32 7.96
N ALA A 124 -6.75 -4.56 8.34
CA ALA A 124 -5.76 -5.63 8.51
C ALA A 124 -5.07 -5.97 7.18
N GLY A 125 -5.84 -6.06 6.08
CA GLY A 125 -5.31 -6.24 4.74
C GLY A 125 -4.41 -5.08 4.28
N VAL A 126 -4.83 -3.83 4.55
CA VAL A 126 -4.06 -2.61 4.22
C VAL A 126 -2.74 -2.60 4.97
N ALA A 127 -2.74 -2.89 6.28
CA ALA A 127 -1.51 -2.99 7.07
C ALA A 127 -0.55 -4.06 6.53
N LEU A 128 -1.07 -5.23 6.13
CA LEU A 128 -0.24 -6.26 5.49
C LEU A 128 0.30 -5.80 4.14
N GLY A 129 -0.53 -5.16 3.32
CA GLY A 129 -0.13 -4.58 2.05
C GLY A 129 0.96 -3.52 2.20
N GLN A 130 0.88 -2.68 3.24
CA GLN A 130 1.93 -1.71 3.59
C GLN A 130 3.22 -2.42 4.05
N ALA A 131 3.11 -3.46 4.87
CA ALA A 131 4.27 -4.24 5.32
C ALA A 131 5.07 -4.82 4.15
N ILE A 132 4.37 -5.33 3.13
CA ILE A 132 4.98 -5.85 1.90
C ILE A 132 5.45 -4.70 1.01
N GLY A 133 4.63 -3.67 0.81
CA GLY A 133 4.91 -2.50 -0.03
C GLY A 133 6.22 -1.79 0.30
N ARG A 134 6.62 -1.75 1.57
CA ARG A 134 7.91 -1.17 2.02
C ARG A 134 9.14 -1.83 1.38
N TRP A 135 9.04 -3.08 0.96
CA TRP A 135 10.12 -3.74 0.22
C TRP A 135 10.34 -3.15 -1.18
N GLY A 136 9.36 -2.41 -1.72
CA GLY A 136 9.55 -1.59 -2.92
C GLY A 136 10.54 -0.45 -2.69
N ASN A 137 10.56 0.15 -1.50
CA ASN A 137 11.52 1.20 -1.16
C ASN A 137 12.94 0.63 -1.04
N TRP A 138 13.08 -0.56 -0.47
CA TRP A 138 14.35 -1.29 -0.48
C TRP A 138 14.85 -1.56 -1.89
N ALA A 139 13.96 -2.02 -2.78
CA ALA A 139 14.32 -2.32 -4.16
C ALA A 139 14.66 -1.07 -4.99
N ASN A 140 13.97 0.05 -4.73
CA ASN A 140 14.22 1.34 -5.37
C ASN A 140 15.38 2.13 -4.73
N GLN A 141 15.93 1.66 -3.61
CA GLN A 141 16.92 2.40 -2.81
C GLN A 141 16.45 3.80 -2.43
N GLU A 142 15.21 3.91 -1.95
CA GLU A 142 14.59 5.18 -1.56
C GLU A 142 14.01 5.11 -0.15
N ALA A 143 13.65 6.27 0.42
CA ALA A 143 13.00 6.38 1.73
C ALA A 143 13.73 5.66 2.88
N PHE A 144 15.06 5.59 2.81
CA PHE A 144 15.95 5.09 3.88
C PHE A 144 16.18 6.15 4.97
N GLY A 145 16.70 5.72 6.12
CA GLY A 145 16.93 6.60 7.27
C GLY A 145 18.25 7.35 7.25
N ARG A 146 18.67 7.85 8.42
CA ARG A 146 19.97 8.53 8.58
C ARG A 146 21.15 7.55 8.47
N PRO A 147 22.37 8.05 8.22
CA PRO A 147 23.58 7.24 8.27
C PRO A 147 23.70 6.43 9.56
N THR A 148 24.25 5.22 9.48
CA THR A 148 24.37 4.33 10.64
C THR A 148 25.54 3.35 10.51
N ASP A 149 26.23 3.12 11.63
CA ASP A 149 27.32 2.14 11.75
C ASP A 149 26.85 0.77 12.26
N HIS A 150 25.53 0.59 12.46
CA HIS A 150 25.00 -0.68 12.91
C HIS A 150 25.19 -1.80 11.88
N PRO A 151 25.41 -3.05 12.32
CA PRO A 151 25.69 -4.16 11.41
C PRO A 151 24.52 -4.52 10.47
N TRP A 152 23.30 -4.08 10.79
CA TRP A 152 22.11 -4.23 9.94
C TRP A 152 21.86 -3.02 9.03
N GLY A 153 22.80 -2.08 8.91
CA GLY A 153 22.68 -0.92 8.03
C GLY A 153 22.40 -1.31 6.57
N LEU A 154 21.50 -0.59 5.92
CA LEU A 154 21.18 -0.72 4.50
C LEU A 154 22.25 -0.03 3.67
N GLN A 155 22.80 -0.77 2.71
CA GLN A 155 23.75 -0.20 1.76
C GLN A 155 22.99 0.48 0.63
N ILE A 156 23.37 1.70 0.28
CA ILE A 156 22.76 2.49 -0.80
C ILE A 156 23.83 2.83 -1.83
N ASP A 157 23.51 2.68 -3.11
CA ASP A 157 24.42 2.99 -4.20
C ASP A 157 24.70 4.50 -4.29
N PRO A 158 25.93 4.93 -4.67
CA PRO A 158 26.30 6.33 -4.73
C PRO A 158 25.32 7.22 -5.51
N ALA A 159 24.71 6.69 -6.57
CA ALA A 159 23.77 7.42 -7.41
C ALA A 159 22.43 7.75 -6.72
N ASN A 160 22.07 7.00 -5.66
CA ASN A 160 20.81 7.15 -4.93
C ASN A 160 20.99 7.84 -3.57
N ARG A 161 22.22 8.25 -3.24
CA ARG A 161 22.52 8.95 -1.98
C ARG A 161 22.17 10.43 -2.11
N PRO A 162 21.55 11.03 -1.09
CA PRO A 162 21.33 12.46 -1.09
C PRO A 162 22.68 13.19 -0.96
N PRO A 163 22.83 14.40 -1.55
CA PRO A 163 24.11 15.11 -1.60
C PRO A 163 24.76 15.32 -0.22
N GLU A 164 23.95 15.56 0.81
CA GLU A 164 24.40 15.75 2.19
C GLU A 164 25.06 14.50 2.81
N PHE A 165 24.80 13.31 2.27
CA PHE A 165 25.33 12.03 2.77
C PHE A 165 26.08 11.26 1.67
N ALA A 166 26.63 11.95 0.66
CA ALA A 166 27.31 11.30 -0.46
C ALA A 166 28.49 10.39 -0.03
N ALA A 167 29.19 10.77 1.06
CA ALA A 167 30.32 10.02 1.62
C ALA A 167 29.90 8.76 2.40
N GLU A 168 28.63 8.68 2.81
CA GLU A 168 28.13 7.58 3.64
C GLU A 168 27.66 6.42 2.75
N SER A 169 27.93 5.18 3.15
CA SER A 169 27.47 4.00 2.42
C SER A 169 26.34 3.25 3.12
N SER A 170 26.16 3.47 4.42
CA SER A 170 25.29 2.67 5.29
C SER A 170 24.25 3.55 5.99
N PHE A 171 22.98 3.17 5.87
CA PHE A 171 21.84 3.93 6.38
C PHE A 171 20.88 3.06 7.20
N HIS A 172 20.10 3.67 8.10
CA HIS A 172 19.05 2.94 8.81
C HIS A 172 18.03 2.34 7.82
N PRO A 173 17.75 1.02 7.86
CA PRO A 173 16.73 0.37 7.04
C PRO A 173 15.32 0.69 7.54
N THR A 174 14.89 1.95 7.41
CA THR A 174 13.52 2.40 7.79
C THR A 174 12.44 1.57 7.12
N PHE A 175 12.63 1.16 5.86
CA PHE A 175 11.70 0.24 5.18
C PHE A 175 11.46 -1.04 5.98
N LEU A 176 12.49 -1.61 6.62
CA LEU A 176 12.39 -2.83 7.41
C LEU A 176 11.70 -2.56 8.74
N TYR A 177 12.06 -1.47 9.41
CA TYR A 177 11.41 -1.07 10.67
C TYR A 177 9.91 -0.86 10.47
N GLU A 178 9.55 -0.14 9.41
CA GLU A 178 8.15 0.09 9.04
C GLU A 178 7.47 -1.19 8.56
N SER A 179 8.15 -2.06 7.82
CA SER A 179 7.60 -3.36 7.39
C SER A 179 7.24 -4.23 8.60
N LEU A 180 8.14 -4.33 9.58
CA LEU A 180 7.91 -5.09 10.81
C LEU A 180 6.78 -4.48 11.65
N PHE A 181 6.77 -3.16 11.81
CA PHE A 181 5.69 -2.47 12.52
C PHE A 181 4.32 -2.73 11.87
N ASN A 182 4.24 -2.61 10.54
CA ASN A 182 3.01 -2.85 9.80
C ASN A 182 2.58 -4.34 9.84
N LEU A 183 3.53 -5.28 9.89
CA LEU A 183 3.22 -6.70 10.03
C LEU A 183 2.63 -7.00 11.42
N VAL A 184 3.19 -6.41 12.47
CA VAL A 184 2.62 -6.49 13.83
C VAL A 184 1.23 -5.87 13.86
N ASN A 185 1.06 -4.69 13.25
CA ASN A 185 -0.23 -4.01 13.16
C ASN A 185 -1.27 -4.88 12.43
N ALA A 186 -0.90 -5.49 11.29
CA ALA A 186 -1.76 -6.42 10.56
C ALA A 186 -2.20 -7.61 11.42
N GLY A 187 -1.28 -8.17 12.23
CA GLY A 187 -1.59 -9.25 13.16
C GLY A 187 -2.57 -8.82 14.27
N ILE A 188 -2.38 -7.64 14.86
CA ILE A 188 -3.28 -7.08 15.87
C ILE A 188 -4.67 -6.83 15.28
N LEU A 189 -4.75 -6.18 14.12
CA LEU A 189 -6.01 -5.86 13.45
C LEU A 189 -6.75 -7.13 13.00
N ALA A 190 -6.02 -8.13 12.48
CA ALA A 190 -6.59 -9.43 12.16
C ALA A 190 -7.16 -10.11 13.41
N TRP A 191 -6.43 -10.06 14.53
CA TRP A 191 -6.92 -10.58 15.80
C TRP A 191 -8.20 -9.85 16.26
N VAL A 192 -8.23 -8.51 16.20
CA VAL A 192 -9.43 -7.72 16.53
C VAL A 192 -10.58 -8.13 15.64
N ALA A 193 -10.38 -8.15 14.32
CA ALA A 193 -11.41 -8.48 13.33
C ALA A 193 -12.09 -9.84 13.60
N VAL A 194 -11.31 -10.89 13.90
CA VAL A 194 -11.85 -12.23 14.23
C VAL A 194 -12.56 -12.26 15.59
N ASN A 195 -12.14 -11.43 16.53
CA ASN A 195 -12.65 -11.44 17.90
C ASN A 195 -13.85 -10.51 18.13
N ILE A 196 -14.17 -9.58 17.23
CA ILE A 196 -15.37 -8.71 17.32
C ILE A 196 -16.64 -9.50 17.66
N PRO A 197 -17.03 -10.58 16.95
CA PRO A 197 -18.25 -11.32 17.29
C PRO A 197 -18.15 -12.15 18.58
N ARG A 198 -16.93 -12.40 19.07
CA ARG A 198 -16.67 -13.27 20.24
C ARG A 198 -16.57 -12.50 21.55
N ARG A 199 -16.34 -11.18 21.50
CA ARG A 199 -16.03 -10.35 22.67
C ARG A 199 -17.03 -9.21 22.78
N ARG A 200 -17.75 -9.14 23.90
CA ARG A 200 -18.81 -8.13 24.14
C ARG A 200 -18.34 -6.67 24.16
N TRP A 201 -17.04 -6.44 24.36
CA TRP A 201 -16.45 -5.10 24.40
C TRP A 201 -15.95 -4.60 23.05
N LEU A 202 -15.92 -5.47 22.02
CA LEU A 202 -15.58 -5.09 20.66
C LEU A 202 -16.86 -4.86 19.84
N ARG A 203 -16.84 -3.83 19.00
CA ARG A 203 -17.94 -3.43 18.13
C ARG A 203 -17.45 -3.30 16.67
N PRO A 204 -18.36 -3.42 15.69
CA PRO A 204 -18.03 -3.10 14.30
C PRO A 204 -17.48 -1.67 14.19
N GLY A 205 -16.32 -1.51 13.56
CA GLY A 205 -15.60 -0.25 13.43
C GLY A 205 -14.44 -0.07 14.41
N ASP A 206 -14.31 -0.90 15.45
CA ASP A 206 -13.21 -0.79 16.41
C ASP A 206 -11.85 -1.14 15.79
N GLY A 207 -11.82 -2.04 14.81
CA GLY A 207 -10.60 -2.34 14.06
C GLY A 207 -10.17 -1.14 13.21
N LEU A 208 -11.14 -0.49 12.55
CA LEU A 208 -10.87 0.76 11.83
C LEU A 208 -10.42 1.88 12.77
N ALA A 209 -11.01 2.01 13.96
CA ALA A 209 -10.64 3.05 14.92
C ALA A 209 -9.24 2.84 15.54
N LEU A 210 -8.76 1.60 15.57
CA LEU A 210 -7.42 1.25 16.04
C LEU A 210 -6.33 1.50 14.99
N TYR A 211 -6.68 1.46 13.71
CA TYR A 211 -5.78 1.67 12.57
C TYR A 211 -5.47 3.16 12.38
#